data_AF-A0A2A4J4V5-F1
#
_entry.id   AF-A0A2A4J4V5-F1
#
_cell.length_a   1.000
_cell.length_b   1.000
_cell.length_c   1.000
_cell.angle_alpha   90.00
_cell.angle_beta   90.00
_cell.angle_gamma   90.00
#
_symmetry.space_group_name_H-M   'P 1'
#
loop_
_entity.id
_entity.type
_entity.pdbx_description
1 polymer ?
#
loop_
_entity_poly.entity_id
_entity_poly.type
_entity_poly.pdbx_seq_one_letter_code
_entity_poly.pdbx_strand_id
1 'polypeptide(L)' 'MEPGKTAPASILPKITDVEWKLEVMTNTPGVGSENLLYTVILKTDGDDITFTCGSQQLQDLVYKLKDLVRHCEKVKSEIV' A
#
# COMPACT_ATOMS: atom_id res chain seq x y z
N MET A 1 24.62 -15.25 32.40
CA MET A 1 23.18 -15.03 32.69
C MET A 1 22.91 -13.57 32.37
N GLU A 2 22.50 -13.28 31.14
CA GLU A 2 22.13 -11.92 30.72
C GLU A 2 20.61 -11.80 30.80
N PRO A 3 20.06 -10.85 31.58
CA PRO A 3 18.63 -10.71 31.75
C PRO A 3 18.06 -9.82 30.63
N GLY A 4 16.97 -10.26 30.00
CA GLY A 4 16.04 -9.36 29.32
C GLY A 4 16.36 -9.02 27.86
N LYS A 5 16.26 -10.00 26.96
CA LYS A 5 15.89 -9.71 25.57
C LYS A 5 14.42 -10.08 25.38
N THR A 6 13.54 -9.20 25.84
CA THR A 6 12.12 -9.21 25.46
C THR A 6 12.07 -9.15 23.93
N ALA A 7 11.46 -10.16 23.30
CA ALA A 7 11.28 -10.22 21.86
C ALA A 7 10.65 -8.90 21.36
N PRO A 8 11.18 -8.25 20.30
CA PRO A 8 10.66 -6.96 19.88
C PRO A 8 9.24 -7.10 19.33
N ALA A 9 8.42 -6.13 19.72
CA ALA A 9 7.04 -5.94 19.30
C ALA A 9 6.89 -5.90 17.77
N SER A 10 5.86 -6.61 17.27
CA SER A 10 5.36 -6.69 15.88
C SER A 10 6.38 -7.07 14.79
N ILE A 11 6.26 -8.29 14.27
CA ILE A 11 7.08 -8.89 13.19
C ILE A 11 6.64 -8.39 11.79
N LEU A 12 5.63 -7.53 11.71
CA LEU A 12 5.08 -7.06 10.44
C LEU A 12 5.71 -5.71 10.06
N PRO A 13 6.25 -5.59 8.83
CA PRO A 13 6.81 -4.33 8.36
C PRO A 13 5.71 -3.26 8.35
N LYS A 14 6.06 -2.08 8.85
CA LYS A 14 5.19 -0.91 8.90
C LYS A 14 5.42 -0.07 7.67
N ILE A 15 4.32 0.31 7.01
CA ILE A 15 4.39 1.28 5.93
C ILE A 15 4.70 2.65 6.54
N THR A 16 5.81 3.24 6.12
CA THR A 16 6.30 4.54 6.61
C THR A 16 6.03 5.66 5.62
N ASP A 17 6.00 5.34 4.32
CA ASP A 17 5.74 6.30 3.25
C ASP A 17 5.19 5.59 1.99
N VAL A 18 4.65 6.38 1.05
CA VAL A 18 4.15 5.88 -0.24
C VAL A 18 4.62 6.79 -1.36
N GLU A 19 5.39 6.22 -2.29
CA GLU A 19 5.75 6.86 -3.55
C GLU A 19 4.94 6.26 -4.70
N TRP A 20 4.70 7.02 -5.75
CA TRP A 20 4.00 6.53 -6.94
C TRP A 20 4.48 7.22 -8.22
N LYS A 21 4.33 6.51 -9.33
CA LYS A 21 4.66 6.97 -10.67
C LYS A 21 3.59 6.51 -11.66
N LEU A 22 3.16 7.41 -12.54
CA LEU A 22 2.32 7.08 -13.69
C LEU A 22 3.20 6.85 -14.92
N GLU A 23 3.03 5.70 -15.56
CA GLU A 23 3.70 5.33 -16.80
C GLU A 23 2.68 5.11 -17.92
N VAL A 24 2.95 5.68 -19.09
CA VAL A 24 2.12 5.49 -20.28
C VAL A 24 2.77 4.42 -21.15
N MET A 25 2.09 3.30 -21.37
CA MET A 25 2.58 2.27 -22.28
C MET A 25 2.10 2.57 -23.70
N THR A 26 2.95 3.20 -24.52
CA THR A 26 2.60 3.65 -25.89
C THR A 26 2.79 2.60 -26.99
N ASN A 27 2.90 1.31 -26.63
CA ASN A 27 3.36 0.28 -27.58
C ASN A 27 2.30 -0.24 -28.58
N THR A 28 1.10 0.34 -28.64
CA THR A 28 0.08 -0.03 -29.63
C THR A 28 -0.55 1.19 -30.30
N PRO A 29 -0.30 1.42 -31.61
CA PRO A 29 -1.04 2.42 -32.35
C PRO A 29 -2.53 2.04 -32.38
N GLY A 30 -3.39 2.93 -31.88
CA GLY A 30 -4.85 2.79 -31.94
C GLY A 30 -5.56 2.40 -30.64
N VAL A 31 -4.84 2.13 -29.55
CA VAL A 31 -5.47 1.92 -28.23
C VAL A 31 -5.47 3.25 -27.48
N GLY A 32 -6.66 3.71 -27.08
CA GLY A 32 -6.85 4.95 -26.31
C GLY A 32 -6.15 4.91 -24.94
N SER A 33 -6.41 5.91 -24.10
CA SER A 33 -5.87 6.13 -22.75
C SER A 33 -6.02 4.98 -21.72
N GLU A 34 -6.34 3.77 -22.16
CA GLU A 34 -6.60 2.57 -21.36
C GLU A 34 -5.32 1.82 -20.94
N ASN A 35 -4.15 2.18 -21.49
CA ASN A 35 -2.86 1.56 -21.16
C ASN A 35 -2.03 2.39 -20.16
N LEU A 36 -2.70 3.01 -19.18
CA LEU A 36 -2.03 3.67 -18.07
C LEU A 36 -1.66 2.65 -16.99
N LEU A 37 -0.38 2.58 -16.67
CA LEU A 37 0.14 1.75 -15.58
C LEU A 37 0.62 2.65 -14.45
N TYR A 38 0.25 2.31 -13.23
CA TYR A 38 0.65 3.01 -12.01
C TYR A 38 1.62 2.11 -11.27
N THR A 39 2.84 2.58 -11.07
CA THR A 39 3.80 1.94 -10.16
C THR A 39 3.67 2.59 -8.80
N VAL A 40 3.38 1.79 -7.79
CA VAL A 40 3.26 2.20 -6.39
C VAL A 40 4.40 1.54 -5.61
N ILE A 41 5.08 2.32 -4.80
CA ILE A 41 6.16 1.88 -3.93
C ILE A 41 5.74 2.22 -2.50
N LEU A 42 5.52 1.18 -1.70
CA LEU A 42 5.27 1.31 -0.27
C LEU A 42 6.64 1.26 0.42
N LYS A 43 7.06 2.39 1.00
CA LYS A 43 8.24 2.43 1.85
C LYS A 43 7.89 1.77 3.18
N THR A 44 8.74 0.87 3.62
CA THR A 44 8.54 0.22 4.92
C THR A 44 9.75 0.42 5.81
N ASP A 45 9.64 0.03 7.08
CA ASP A 45 10.78 -0.10 7.99
C ASP A 45 11.64 -1.35 7.73
N GLY A 46 11.29 -2.14 6.72
CA GLY A 46 12.08 -3.25 6.15
C GLY A 46 12.31 -3.04 4.66
N ASP A 47 11.90 -4.02 3.85
CA ASP A 47 12.02 -3.95 2.39
C ASP A 47 10.86 -3.16 1.76
N ASP A 48 11.20 -2.33 0.77
CA ASP A 48 10.21 -1.61 -0.03
C ASP A 48 9.35 -2.60 -0.85
N ILE A 49 8.04 -2.36 -0.88
CA ILE A 49 7.11 -3.17 -1.67
C ILE A 49 6.75 -2.37 -2.93
N THR A 50 7.17 -2.86 -4.09
CA THR A 50 6.86 -2.23 -5.39
C THR A 50 5.90 -3.11 -6.19
N PHE A 51 4.83 -2.50 -6.70
CA PHE A 51 3.91 -3.17 -7.63
C PHE A 51 3.41 -2.19 -8.69
N THR A 52 3.00 -2.76 -9.83
CA THR A 52 2.39 -2.01 -10.92
C THR A 52 0.95 -2.48 -11.11
N CYS A 53 0.03 -1.54 -11.32
CA CYS A 53 -1.39 -1.84 -11.49
C CYS A 53 -2.07 -0.89 -12.49
N GLY A 54 -3.20 -1.31 -13.04
CA GLY A 54 -4.05 -0.46 -13.87
C GLY A 54 -4.98 0.43 -13.03
N SER A 55 -5.67 1.38 -13.67
CA SER A 55 -6.56 2.34 -12.99
C SER A 55 -7.61 1.68 -12.07
N GLN A 56 -8.25 0.59 -12.52
CA GLN A 56 -9.27 -0.11 -11.73
C GLN A 56 -8.69 -0.74 -10.46
N GLN A 57 -7.54 -1.42 -10.59
CA GLN A 57 -6.87 -2.05 -9.46
C GLN A 57 -6.38 -1.01 -8.44
N LEU A 58 -5.89 0.14 -8.91
CA LEU A 58 -5.52 1.26 -8.05
C LEU A 58 -6.73 1.80 -7.30
N GLN A 59 -7.87 1.96 -7.97
CA GLN A 59 -9.11 2.41 -7.35
C GLN A 59 -9.58 1.44 -6.27
N ASP A 60 -9.57 0.14 -6.55
CA ASP A 60 -9.94 -0.91 -5.59
C ASP A 60 -9.02 -0.89 -4.35
N LEU A 61 -7.72 -0.66 -4.53
CA LEU A 61 -6.77 -0.52 -3.44
C LEU A 61 -7.14 0.68 -2.54
N VAL A 62 -7.41 1.85 -3.13
CA VAL A 62 -7.80 3.05 -2.39
C VAL A 62 -9.10 2.82 -1.61
N TYR A 63 -10.09 2.13 -2.20
CA TYR A 63 -11.32 1.79 -1.50
C TYR A 63 -11.09 0.87 -0.30
N LYS A 64 -10.27 -0.17 -0.46
CA LYS A 64 -9.91 -1.08 0.65
C LYS A 64 -9.20 -0.36 1.78
N LEU A 65 -8.28 0.56 1.47
CA LEU A 65 -7.60 1.37 2.48
C LEU A 65 -8.57 2.28 3.24
N LYS A 66 -9.51 2.93 2.54
CA LYS A 66 -10.55 3.76 3.19
C LYS A 66 -11.46 2.93 4.10
N ASP A 67 -11.81 1.73 3.66
CA ASP A 67 -12.65 0.83 4.46
C ASP A 67 -11.92 0.37 5.72
N LEU A 68 -10.62 0.05 5.61
CA LEU A 68 -9.77 -0.29 6.75
C LEU A 68 -9.69 0.85 7.77
N VAL A 69 -9.53 2.10 7.31
CA VAL A 69 -9.54 3.28 8.20
C VAL A 69 -10.87 3.37 8.97
N ARG A 70 -12.01 3.26 8.29
CA ARG A 70 -13.34 3.29 8.93
C ARG A 70 -13.50 2.15 9.94
N HIS A 71 -13.00 0.96 9.62
CA HIS A 71 -13.01 -0.17 10.52
C HIS A 71 -12.18 0.10 11.78
N CYS A 72 -10.97 0.63 11.63
CA CYS A 72 -10.12 1.03 12.76
C CYS A 72 -10.78 2.11 13.63
N GLU A 73 -11.44 3.10 13.03
CA GLU A 73 -12.19 4.14 13.76
C GLU A 73 -13.36 3.56 14.55
N LYS A 74 -14.14 2.65 13.94
CA LYS A 74 -15.23 1.95 14.60
C LYS A 74 -14.72 1.14 15.79
N VAL A 75 -13.70 0.30 15.58
CA VAL A 75 -13.10 -0.51 16.65
C VAL A 75 -12.58 0.38 17.77
N LYS A 76 -11.95 1.51 17.46
CA LYS A 76 -11.50 2.48 18.46
C LYS A 76 -12.67 3.05 19.28
N SER A 77 -13.80 3.33 18.65
CA SER A 77 -15.01 3.83 19.35
C SER A 77 -15.69 2.79 20.24
N GLU A 78 -15.46 1.51 20.00
CA GLU A 78 -16.01 0.41 20.81
C GLU A 78 -15.10 0.05 22.01
N ILE A 79 -13.84 0.48 21.98
CA ILE A 79 -12.84 0.21 23.04
C ILE A 79 -12.75 1.36 24.07
N VAL A 80 -13.19 2.57 23.71
CA VAL A 80 -13.17 3.77 24.57
C VAL A 80 -14.51 4.01 25.24
#